data_AF-A0A7J4T6G5-F1
#
_entry.id   AF-A0A7J4T6G5-F1
#
_cell.length_a   1.000
_cell.length_b   1.000
_cell.length_c   1.000
_cell.angle_alpha   90.00
_cell.angle_beta   90.00
_cell.angle_gamma   90.00
#
_symmetry.space_group_name_H-M   'P 1'
#
loop_
_entity.id
_entity.type
_entity.pdbx_description
1 polymer ?
#
loop_
_entity_poly.entity_id
_entity_poly.type
_entity_poly.pdbx_seq_one_letter_code
_entity_poly.pdbx_strand_id
1 'polypeptide(L)'
;MRNKEYLVLGFKLGFVMTTMMLVAVFTKIAFSTFLAVIISFVVIMGFSAYLVKQFSIKKLGFNPPITYLVSVTILTFFPIFGSAAGGPDFGFEWLTLYLVGCVAGVIWSIPFTIFMSDLTPENLDS
;
A
#
# COMPACT_ATOMS: atom_id res chain seq x y z
N MET A 1 -18.29 -8.41 -10.11
CA MET A 1 -18.08 -6.97 -9.80
C MET A 1 -16.91 -6.69 -8.83
N ARG A 2 -16.38 -7.66 -8.07
CA ARG A 2 -15.33 -7.47 -7.03
C ARG A 2 -13.93 -7.10 -7.53
N ASN A 3 -13.54 -7.43 -8.76
CA ASN A 3 -12.16 -7.26 -9.24
C ASN A 3 -11.72 -5.78 -9.29
N LYS A 4 -12.65 -4.88 -9.63
CA LYS A 4 -12.39 -3.43 -9.66
C LYS A 4 -12.13 -2.87 -8.26
N GLU A 5 -12.72 -3.47 -7.22
CA GLU A 5 -12.56 -3.03 -5.83
C GLU A 5 -11.14 -3.30 -5.34
N TYR A 6 -10.56 -4.46 -5.65
CA TYR A 6 -9.17 -4.77 -5.34
C TYR A 6 -8.20 -3.80 -6.00
N LEU A 7 -8.38 -3.45 -7.29
CA LEU A 7 -7.52 -2.46 -7.95
C LEU A 7 -7.61 -1.08 -7.28
N VAL A 8 -8.82 -0.64 -6.93
CA VAL A 8 -9.04 0.63 -6.22
C VAL A 8 -8.41 0.61 -4.83
N LEU A 9 -8.45 -0.53 -4.14
CA LEU A 9 -7.78 -0.68 -2.84
C LEU A 9 -6.27 -0.64 -2.98
N GLY A 10 -5.71 -1.27 -4.01
CA GLY A 10 -4.27 -1.22 -4.32
C GLY A 10 -3.78 0.20 -4.54
N PHE A 11 -4.49 0.95 -5.39
CA PHE A 11 -4.22 2.38 -5.62
C PHE A 11 -4.24 3.19 -4.31
N LYS A 12 -5.30 3.04 -3.51
CA LYS A 12 -5.44 3.75 -2.23
C LYS A 12 -4.34 3.39 -1.25
N LEU A 13 -3.92 2.13 -1.23
CA LEU A 13 -2.88 1.65 -0.35
C LEU A 13 -1.52 2.26 -0.71
N GLY A 14 -1.20 2.30 -1.99
CA GLY A 14 -0.02 3.02 -2.49
C GLY A 14 -0.04 4.51 -2.15
N PHE A 15 -1.20 5.17 -2.33
CA PHE A 15 -1.36 6.58 -2.01
C PHE A 15 -1.17 6.87 -0.51
N VAL A 16 -1.84 6.11 0.37
CA VAL A 16 -1.76 6.29 1.82
C VAL A 16 -0.34 6.02 2.32
N MET A 17 0.27 4.93 1.87
CA MET A 17 1.63 4.58 2.27
C MET A 17 2.64 5.65 1.86
N THR A 18 2.58 6.11 0.61
CA THR A 18 3.46 7.18 0.13
C THR A 18 3.28 8.46 0.94
N THR A 19 2.03 8.82 1.24
CA THR A 19 1.73 9.99 2.06
C THR A 19 2.37 9.89 3.45
N MET A 20 2.20 8.74 4.12
CA MET A 20 2.79 8.53 5.45
C MET A 20 4.31 8.55 5.41
N MET A 21 4.90 7.97 4.38
CA MET A 21 6.35 7.95 4.19
C MET A 21 6.90 9.36 3.97
N LEU A 22 6.24 10.16 3.13
CA LEU A 22 6.62 11.56 2.89
C LEU A 22 6.46 12.41 4.16
N VAL A 23 5.39 12.21 4.93
CA VAL A 23 5.23 12.89 6.22
C VAL A 23 6.40 12.55 7.14
N ALA A 24 6.81 11.28 7.23
CA ALA A 24 7.96 10.88 8.05
C ALA A 24 9.27 11.55 7.60
N VAL A 25 9.47 11.69 6.28
CA VAL A 25 10.65 12.35 5.69
C VAL A 25 10.62 13.87 5.94
N PHE A 26 9.53 14.57 5.62
CA PHE A 26 9.43 16.03 5.75
C PHE A 26 9.45 16.51 7.20
N THR A 27 8.90 15.73 8.12
CA THR A 27 8.96 16.04 9.55
C THR A 27 10.36 15.82 10.14
N LYS A 28 11.32 15.33 9.33
CA LYS A 28 12.67 14.95 9.74
C LYS A 28 12.62 14.13 11.02
N ILE A 29 11.72 13.14 11.07
CA ILE A 29 11.75 12.15 12.14
C ILE A 29 13.02 11.32 11.90
N ALA A 30 14.14 11.88 12.36
CA ALA A 30 15.45 11.27 12.33
C ALA A 30 15.44 10.25 13.46
N PHE A 31 15.07 9.03 13.13
CA PHE A 31 15.25 7.90 14.02
C PHE A 31 16.76 7.73 14.24
N SER A 32 17.22 7.94 15.48
CA SER A 32 18.65 7.90 15.80
C SER A 32 19.27 6.51 15.64
N THR A 33 18.45 5.48 15.52
CA THR A 33 18.88 4.09 15.36
C THR A 33 18.23 3.44 14.15
N PHE A 34 18.99 2.58 13.49
CA PHE A 34 18.51 1.74 12.39
C PHE A 34 17.26 0.91 12.79
N LEU A 35 17.24 0.41 14.03
CA LEU A 35 16.09 -0.30 14.58
C LEU A 35 14.82 0.55 14.57
N ALA A 36 14.91 1.81 15.00
CA ALA A 36 13.76 2.71 15.05
C ALA A 36 13.26 3.07 13.64
N VAL A 37 14.15 3.17 12.64
CA VAL A 37 13.76 3.30 11.23
C VAL A 37 12.95 2.08 10.77
N ILE A 38 13.42 0.85 11.03
CA ILE A 38 12.69 -0.37 10.66
C ILE A 38 11.31 -0.42 11.32
N ILE A 39 11.24 -0.14 12.62
CA ILE A 39 9.97 -0.13 13.36
C ILE A 39 9.01 0.88 12.75
N SER A 40 9.50 2.06 12.35
CA SER A 40 8.67 3.09 11.69
C SER A 40 8.07 2.59 10.38
N PHE A 41 8.84 1.86 9.56
CA PHE A 41 8.33 1.28 8.31
C PHE A 41 7.27 0.22 8.57
N VAL A 42 7.47 -0.65 9.56
CA VAL A 42 6.48 -1.64 9.98
C VAL A 42 5.19 -0.96 10.44
N VAL A 43 5.29 0.11 11.24
CA VAL A 43 4.13 0.89 11.69
C VAL A 43 3.41 1.55 10.52
N ILE A 44 4.13 2.20 9.60
CA ILE A 44 3.56 2.85 8.41
C ILE A 44 2.84 1.83 7.53
N MET A 45 3.45 0.68 7.26
CA MET A 45 2.85 -0.40 6.47
C MET A 45 1.57 -0.93 7.14
N GLY A 46 1.64 -1.29 8.42
CA GLY A 46 0.49 -1.83 9.16
C GLY A 46 -0.65 -0.82 9.28
N PHE A 47 -0.34 0.45 9.56
CA PHE A 47 -1.34 1.49 9.69
C PHE A 47 -1.99 1.85 8.34
N SER A 48 -1.22 1.88 7.25
CA SER A 48 -1.74 2.08 5.90
C SER A 48 -2.74 0.98 5.50
N ALA A 49 -2.37 -0.28 5.74
CA ALA A 49 -3.25 -1.42 5.51
C ALA A 49 -4.54 -1.35 6.34
N TYR A 50 -4.42 -0.97 7.62
CA TYR A 50 -5.57 -0.78 8.52
C TYR A 50 -6.51 0.32 8.04
N LEU A 51 -5.98 1.49 7.67
CA LEU A 51 -6.77 2.62 7.17
C LEU A 51 -7.54 2.25 5.91
N VAL A 52 -6.88 1.60 4.95
CA VAL A 52 -7.52 1.17 3.71
C VAL A 52 -8.60 0.12 3.97
N LYS A 53 -8.38 -0.80 4.92
CA LYS A 53 -9.39 -1.76 5.35
C LYS A 53 -10.63 -1.08 5.94
N GLN A 54 -10.43 -0.16 6.87
CA GLN A 54 -11.51 0.60 7.50
C GLN A 54 -12.29 1.42 6.46
N PHE A 55 -11.59 2.04 5.51
CA PHE A 55 -12.22 2.76 4.41
C PHE A 55 -13.06 1.82 3.54
N SER A 56 -12.53 0.64 3.20
CA SER A 56 -13.23 -0.35 2.38
C SER A 56 -14.53 -0.79 3.01
N ILE A 57 -14.50 -1.16 4.30
CA ILE A 57 -15.68 -1.62 5.02
C ILE A 57 -16.73 -0.51 5.10
N LYS A 58 -16.31 0.73 5.43
CA LYS A 58 -17.24 1.85 5.64
C LYS A 58 -17.82 2.45 4.36
N LYS A 59 -17.05 2.51 3.27
CA LYS A 59 -17.45 3.19 2.02
C LYS A 59 -17.88 2.25 0.90
N LEU A 60 -17.32 1.04 0.85
CA LEU A 60 -17.58 0.09 -0.23
C LEU A 60 -18.41 -1.11 0.24
N GLY A 61 -18.60 -1.29 1.57
CA GLY A 61 -19.23 -2.49 2.12
C GLY A 61 -18.41 -3.77 1.88
N PHE A 62 -17.19 -3.63 1.39
CA PHE A 62 -16.30 -4.73 1.04
C PHE A 62 -15.25 -4.93 2.13
N ASN A 63 -15.12 -6.17 2.62
CA ASN A 63 -14.13 -6.54 3.63
C ASN A 63 -12.97 -7.30 2.95
N PRO A 64 -11.89 -6.61 2.54
CA PRO A 64 -10.75 -7.27 1.94
C PRO A 64 -10.06 -8.21 2.94
N PRO A 65 -9.60 -9.39 2.48
CA PRO A 65 -8.83 -10.28 3.32
C PRO A 65 -7.51 -9.64 3.75
N ILE A 66 -7.07 -9.95 4.96
CA ILE A 66 -5.82 -9.43 5.53
C ILE A 66 -4.61 -9.86 4.70
N THR A 67 -4.63 -11.07 4.14
CA THR A 67 -3.57 -11.61 3.27
C THR A 67 -3.33 -10.73 2.06
N TYR A 68 -4.40 -10.24 1.41
CA TYR A 68 -4.32 -9.28 0.32
C TYR A 68 -3.67 -7.97 0.79
N LEU A 69 -4.21 -7.37 1.86
CA LEU A 69 -3.73 -6.07 2.34
C LEU A 69 -2.26 -6.11 2.71
N VAL A 70 -1.83 -7.11 3.48
CA VAL A 70 -0.43 -7.26 3.91
C VAL A 70 0.49 -7.48 2.70
N SER A 71 0.12 -8.38 1.79
CA SER A 71 0.95 -8.70 0.62
C SER A 71 1.14 -7.49 -0.28
N VAL A 72 0.05 -6.81 -0.65
CA VAL A 72 0.12 -5.61 -1.50
C VAL A 72 0.87 -4.49 -0.81
N THR A 73 0.71 -4.34 0.51
CA THR A 73 1.47 -3.37 1.30
C THR A 73 2.97 -3.60 1.20
N ILE A 74 3.43 -4.82 1.49
CA ILE A 74 4.86 -5.16 1.46
C ILE A 74 5.43 -4.99 0.05
N LEU A 75 4.69 -5.43 -0.98
CA LEU A 75 5.15 -5.31 -2.37
C LEU A 75 5.18 -3.86 -2.86
N THR A 76 4.23 -3.03 -2.44
CA THR A 76 4.17 -1.60 -2.78
C THR A 76 5.26 -0.81 -2.04
N PHE A 77 5.70 -1.29 -0.88
CA PHE A 77 6.77 -0.67 -0.11
C PHE A 77 8.13 -0.77 -0.81
N PHE A 78 8.44 -1.88 -1.50
CA PHE A 78 9.72 -2.07 -2.19
C PHE A 78 10.15 -0.89 -3.09
N PRO A 79 9.31 -0.40 -4.03
CA PRO A 79 9.68 0.73 -4.88
C PRO A 79 9.71 2.07 -4.15
N ILE A 80 9.09 2.19 -2.96
CA ILE A 80 9.07 3.42 -2.14
C ILE A 80 10.25 3.45 -1.15
N PHE A 81 10.78 2.28 -0.78
CA PHE A 81 11.84 2.15 0.22
C PHE A 81 13.11 2.92 -0.15
N GLY A 82 13.52 2.87 -1.42
CA GLY A 82 14.75 3.50 -1.89
C GLY A 82 14.78 5.01 -1.69
N SER A 83 13.66 5.70 -1.89
CA SER A 83 13.55 7.14 -1.63
C SER A 83 13.47 7.50 -0.14
N ALA A 84 12.91 6.61 0.68
CA ALA A 84 12.71 6.86 2.11
C ALA A 84 13.97 6.58 2.95
N ALA A 85 14.93 5.81 2.43
CA ALA A 85 16.19 5.46 3.10
C ALA A 85 17.26 6.58 3.09
N GLY A 86 16.87 7.83 2.81
CA GLY A 86 17.79 8.98 2.77
C GLY A 86 18.41 9.24 1.39
N GLY A 87 17.66 8.97 0.32
CA GLY A 87 18.01 9.47 -1.01
C GLY A 87 18.16 11.00 -1.04
N PRO A 88 18.87 11.55 -2.06
CA PRO A 88 19.13 12.98 -2.17
C PRO A 88 17.83 13.80 -2.06
N ASP A 89 17.93 15.04 -1.58
CA ASP A 89 16.76 15.92 -1.38
C ASP A 89 15.99 16.09 -2.70
N PHE A 90 14.87 15.38 -2.85
CA PHE A 90 14.20 15.16 -4.13
C PHE A 90 13.36 16.37 -4.62
N GLY A 91 13.59 17.61 -4.17
CA GLY A 91 13.00 18.82 -4.77
C GLY A 91 11.49 18.72 -5.13
N PHE A 92 11.13 18.72 -6.42
CA PHE A 92 9.77 18.43 -6.91
C PHE A 92 9.54 16.95 -7.28
N GLU A 93 10.61 16.18 -7.36
CA GLU A 93 10.62 14.76 -7.73
C GLU A 93 9.92 13.89 -6.66
N TRP A 94 9.67 14.39 -5.44
CA TRP A 94 8.78 13.72 -4.47
C TRP A 94 7.37 13.46 -5.03
N LEU A 95 6.87 14.26 -5.98
CA LEU A 95 5.58 13.97 -6.65
C LEU A 95 5.62 12.65 -7.45
N THR A 96 6.79 12.26 -7.95
CA THR A 96 6.93 11.00 -8.68
C THR A 96 6.74 9.80 -7.75
N LEU A 97 7.00 9.94 -6.46
CA LEU A 97 6.75 8.88 -5.48
C LEU A 97 5.27 8.56 -5.34
N TYR A 98 4.39 9.55 -5.46
CA TYR A 98 2.96 9.31 -5.50
C TYR A 98 2.58 8.45 -6.70
N LEU A 99 3.13 8.75 -7.88
CA LEU A 99 2.90 7.95 -9.07
C LEU A 99 3.45 6.53 -8.89
N VAL A 100 4.69 6.40 -8.41
CA VAL A 100 5.33 5.10 -8.17
C VAL A 100 4.54 4.27 -7.16
N GLY A 101 4.15 4.85 -6.02
CA GLY A 101 3.41 4.14 -4.99
C GLY A 101 2.01 3.73 -5.46
N CYS A 102 1.28 4.62 -6.14
CA CYS A 102 -0.03 4.31 -6.70
C CYS A 102 0.04 3.21 -7.78
N VAL A 103 1.01 3.32 -8.72
CA VAL A 103 1.20 2.34 -9.81
C VAL A 103 1.63 1.00 -9.23
N ALA A 104 2.57 0.98 -8.30
CA ALA A 104 2.99 -0.24 -7.61
C ALA A 104 1.81 -0.88 -6.87
N GLY A 105 1.03 -0.10 -6.14
CA GLY A 105 -0.19 -0.57 -5.47
C GLY A 105 -1.17 -1.23 -6.42
N VAL A 106 -1.40 -0.66 -7.60
CA VAL A 106 -2.27 -1.26 -8.63
C VAL A 106 -1.65 -2.54 -9.19
N ILE A 107 -0.38 -2.52 -9.61
CA ILE A 107 0.32 -3.66 -10.21
C ILE A 107 0.29 -4.86 -9.26
N TRP A 108 0.62 -4.64 -8.00
CA TRP A 108 0.68 -5.71 -7.00
C TRP A 108 -0.69 -6.22 -6.57
N SER A 109 -1.76 -5.48 -6.85
CA SER A 109 -3.14 -5.97 -6.67
C SER A 109 -3.62 -6.87 -7.80
N ILE A 110 -2.98 -6.86 -8.99
CA ILE A 110 -3.44 -7.64 -10.15
C ILE A 110 -3.50 -9.15 -9.87
N PRO A 111 -2.45 -9.80 -9.30
CA PRO A 111 -2.51 -11.24 -9.02
C PRO A 111 -3.70 -11.59 -8.13
N PHE A 112 -4.00 -10.76 -7.13
CA PHE A 112 -5.11 -10.98 -6.22
C PHE A 112 -6.48 -10.74 -6.87
N THR A 113 -6.56 -9.84 -7.85
CA THR A 113 -7.80 -9.62 -8.61
C THR A 113 -8.18 -10.85 -9.45
N ILE A 114 -7.19 -11.62 -9.90
CA ILE A 114 -7.37 -12.83 -10.70
C ILE A 114 -7.61 -14.03 -9.75
N PHE A 115 -6.72 -14.23 -8.77
CA PHE A 115 -6.83 -15.35 -7.83
C PHE A 115 -8.09 -15.31 -6.95
N MET A 116 -8.55 -14.12 -6.54
CA MET A 116 -9.78 -14.01 -5.73
C MET A 116 -11.05 -13.96 -6.58
N SER A 117 -10.96 -13.73 -7.89
CA SER A 117 -12.11 -13.90 -8.77
C SER A 117 -12.44 -15.38 -9.02
N ASP A 118 -11.45 -16.27 -9.01
CA ASP A 118 -11.68 -17.71 -9.20
C ASP A 118 -12.29 -18.40 -7.98
N LEU A 119 -12.21 -17.78 -6.79
CA LEU A 119 -12.80 -18.30 -5.55
C LEU A 119 -14.26 -17.86 -5.34
N THR A 120 -14.91 -17.24 -6.33
CA THR A 120 -16.34 -16.95 -6.23
C THR A 120 -17.15 -18.23 -6.40
N PRO A 121 -18.18 -18.48 -5.55
CA PRO A 121 -18.92 -19.75 -5.52
C PRO A 121 -19.60 -20.10 -6.84
N GLU A 122 -19.83 -19.14 -7.73
CA GLU A 122 -20.38 -19.36 -9.07
C GLU A 122 -19.45 -20.18 -9.99
N ASN A 123 -18.14 -20.21 -9.72
CA ASN A 123 -17.13 -20.88 -10.56
C ASN A 123 -16.61 -22.21 -9.94
N LEU A 124 -17.18 -22.62 -8.81
CA LEU A 124 -16.85 -23.90 -8.16
C LEU A 124 -17.82 -25.03 -8.55
N ASP A 125 -18.88 -24.70 -9.29
CA ASP A 125 -19.95 -25.62 -9.70
C ASP A 125 -19.90 -26.00 -11.20
N SER A 126 -18.84 -25.61 -11.93
CA SER A 126 -18.65 -25.90 -13.37
C SER A 126 -17.59 -26.94 -13.66
#